data_AF-A0A7J4B338-F1
#
_entry.id   AF-A0A7J4B338-F1
#
_cell.length_a   1.000
_cell.length_b   1.000
_cell.length_c   1.000
_cell.angle_alpha   90.00
_cell.angle_beta   90.00
_cell.angle_gamma   90.00
#
_symmetry.space_group_name_H-M   'P 1'
#
loop_
_entity.id
_entity.type
_entity.pdbx_description
1 polymer ?
#
loop_
_entity_poly.entity_id
_entity_poly.type
_entity_poly.pdbx_seq_one_letter_code
_entity_poly.pdbx_strand_id
1 'polypeptide(L)'
;MAEFTEKKIDAIKFTLFSPELIRKMSVIKVTVPDTYNEDGYPIDGGLMDQHMGVIDPGLRCKTCGGTVHTCPRHFGHIDLVRP
;
A
#
# COMPACT_ATOMS: atom_id res chain seq x y z
N MET A 1 -28.53 -12.04 -8.38
CA MET A 1 -28.20 -11.91 -6.93
C MET A 1 -26.91 -12.67 -6.73
N ALA A 2 -25.81 -12.00 -6.37
CA ALA A 2 -24.51 -12.65 -6.24
C ALA A 2 -24.49 -13.51 -4.97
N GLU A 3 -24.21 -14.80 -5.13
CA GLU A 3 -24.10 -15.77 -4.05
C GLU A 3 -22.77 -15.56 -3.32
N PHE A 4 -22.81 -15.03 -2.09
CA PHE A 4 -21.63 -14.91 -1.25
C PHE A 4 -21.37 -16.23 -0.54
N THR A 5 -20.44 -17.04 -1.07
CA THR A 5 -19.98 -18.25 -0.40
C THR A 5 -18.96 -17.88 0.69
N GLU A 6 -19.30 -18.16 1.95
CA GLU A 6 -18.36 -18.00 3.07
C GLU A 6 -17.25 -19.07 2.95
N LYS A 7 -16.02 -18.62 2.67
CA LYS A 7 -14.86 -19.51 2.56
C LYS A 7 -14.06 -19.46 3.87
N LYS A 8 -13.70 -20.64 4.40
CA LYS A 8 -12.81 -20.79 5.56
C LYS A 8 -11.37 -21.02 5.10
N ILE A 9 -10.41 -20.49 5.87
CA ILE A 9 -8.98 -20.73 5.63
C ILE A 9 -8.66 -22.17 6.03
N ASP A 10 -8.14 -22.95 5.09
CA ASP A 10 -7.78 -24.37 5.31
C ASP A 10 -6.32 -24.51 5.78
N ALA A 11 -5.39 -23.79 5.14
CA ALA A 11 -3.97 -23.80 5.47
C ALA A 11 -3.29 -22.47 5.15
N ILE A 12 -2.12 -22.24 5.76
CA ILE A 12 -1.24 -21.09 5.49
C ILE A 12 0.07 -21.60 4.90
N LYS A 13 0.46 -21.06 3.74
CA LYS A 13 1.73 -21.40 3.08
C LYS A 13 2.74 -20.29 3.32
N PHE A 14 3.88 -20.65 3.91
CA PHE A 14 5.01 -19.75 4.08
C PHE A 14 5.99 -19.86 2.91
N THR A 15 6.40 -18.73 2.36
CA THR A 15 7.35 -18.63 1.25
C THR A 15 8.12 -17.31 1.34
N LEU A 16 9.22 -17.21 0.61
CA LEU A 16 9.90 -15.94 0.37
C LEU A 16 9.32 -15.26 -0.88
N PHE A 17 9.25 -13.93 -0.87
CA PHE A 17 8.85 -13.16 -2.04
C PHE A 17 10.04 -12.97 -2.98
N SER A 18 9.80 -13.15 -4.29
CA SER A 18 10.77 -12.74 -5.30
C SER A 18 10.69 -11.22 -5.54
N PRO A 19 11.78 -10.58 -6.01
CA PRO A 19 11.76 -9.16 -6.36
C PRO A 19 10.64 -8.79 -7.35
N GLU A 20 10.34 -9.67 -8.31
CA GLU A 20 9.27 -9.49 -9.30
C GLU A 20 7.89 -9.52 -8.64
N LEU A 21 7.68 -10.40 -7.67
CA LEU A 21 6.42 -10.49 -6.94
C LEU A 21 6.20 -9.25 -6.06
N ILE A 22 7.25 -8.75 -5.40
CA ILE A 22 7.19 -7.50 -4.61
C ILE A 22 6.77 -6.34 -5.52
N ARG A 23 7.43 -6.17 -6.68
CA ARG A 23 7.08 -5.12 -7.66
C ARG A 23 5.65 -5.26 -8.19
N LYS A 24 5.19 -6.50 -8.44
CA LYS A 24 3.82 -6.76 -8.94
C LYS A 24 2.73 -6.46 -7.91
N MET A 25 2.99 -6.72 -6.63
CA MET A 25 2.05 -6.40 -5.54
C MET A 25 2.05 -4.91 -5.20
N SER A 26 3.09 -4.20 -5.60
CA SER A 26 3.29 -2.82 -5.24
C SER A 26 2.47 -1.86 -6.10
N VAL A 27 1.87 -0.85 -5.46
CA VAL A 27 1.13 0.22 -6.14
C VAL A 27 1.99 1.43 -6.46
N ILE A 28 3.16 1.56 -5.81
CA ILE A 28 4.07 2.69 -6.00
C ILE A 28 5.52 2.31 -5.69
N LYS A 29 6.45 2.92 -6.44
CA LYS A 29 7.87 2.95 -6.10
C LYS A 29 8.16 4.16 -5.21
N VAL A 30 8.62 3.92 -3.99
CA VAL A 30 9.05 4.98 -3.07
C VAL A 30 10.43 5.47 -3.52
N THR A 31 10.56 6.77 -3.72
CA THR A 31 11.78 7.42 -4.21
C THR A 31 12.23 8.59 -3.34
N VAL A 32 11.34 9.12 -2.51
CA VAL A 32 11.61 10.21 -1.58
C VAL A 32 11.62 9.65 -0.15
N PRO A 33 12.65 9.92 0.66
CA PRO A 33 12.73 9.40 2.03
C PRO A 33 11.82 10.15 3.01
N ASP A 34 11.37 11.35 2.65
CA ASP A 34 10.54 12.20 3.48
C ASP A 34 9.08 11.74 3.56
N THR A 35 8.40 12.17 4.62
CA THR A 35 7.00 11.79 4.92
C THR A 35 6.02 12.88 4.50
N TYR A 36 6.24 14.10 4.99
CA TYR A 36 5.36 15.26 4.79
C TYR A 36 6.16 16.46 4.29
N ASN A 37 5.53 17.32 3.50
CA ASN A 37 6.09 18.60 3.08
C ASN A 37 5.98 19.65 4.21
N GLU A 38 6.47 20.85 3.95
CA GLU A 38 6.46 21.98 4.90
C GLU A 38 5.04 22.37 5.36
N ASP A 39 4.03 22.10 4.54
CA ASP A 39 2.60 22.36 4.82
C ASP A 39 1.93 21.21 5.61
N GLY A 40 2.66 20.13 5.92
CA GLY A 40 2.13 18.96 6.60
C GLY A 40 1.32 18.02 5.70
N TYR A 41 1.38 18.18 4.38
CA TYR A 41 0.77 17.27 3.40
C TYR A 41 1.71 16.13 3.02
N PRO A 42 1.19 14.90 2.83
CA PRO A 42 2.01 13.78 2.37
C PRO A 42 2.70 14.06 1.03
N ILE A 43 3.96 13.67 0.91
CA ILE A 43 4.73 13.83 -0.32
C ILE A 43 4.44 12.66 -1.28
N ASP A 44 4.13 12.99 -2.54
CA ASP A 44 3.99 11.99 -3.60
C ASP A 44 5.35 11.28 -3.85
N GLY A 45 5.35 9.96 -3.87
CA GLY A 45 6.56 9.13 -3.92
C GLY A 45 7.33 9.02 -2.60
N GLY A 46 6.80 9.60 -1.52
CA GLY A 46 7.35 9.54 -0.16
C GLY A 46 6.84 8.36 0.66
N LEU A 47 7.26 8.29 1.94
CA LEU A 47 6.87 7.21 2.85
C LEU A 47 5.39 7.24 3.25
N MET A 48 4.74 8.41 3.16
CA MET A 48 3.32 8.60 3.49
C MET A 48 2.44 8.76 2.23
N ASP A 49 2.91 8.32 1.07
CA ASP A 49 2.17 8.44 -0.18
C ASP A 49 0.76 7.82 -0.07
N GLN A 50 -0.24 8.59 -0.50
CA GLN A 50 -1.66 8.25 -0.37
C GLN A 50 -2.09 7.00 -1.16
N HIS A 51 -1.29 6.53 -2.13
CA HIS A 51 -1.51 5.26 -2.82
C HIS A 51 -1.33 4.07 -1.86
N MET A 52 -0.45 4.19 -0.85
CA MET A 52 -0.23 3.13 0.15
C MET A 52 -1.30 3.11 1.26
N GLY A 53 -2.12 4.17 1.33
CA GLY A 53 -3.20 4.33 2.30
C GLY A 53 -3.20 5.73 2.90
N VAL A 54 -4.14 6.01 3.80
CA VAL A 54 -4.31 7.32 4.44
C VAL A 54 -4.54 7.18 5.94
N ILE A 55 -3.88 7.99 6.76
CA ILE A 55 -4.15 8.06 8.21
C ILE A 55 -4.99 9.28 8.59
N ASP A 56 -5.01 10.31 7.74
CA ASP A 56 -5.70 11.55 8.04
C ASP A 56 -7.20 11.45 7.68
N PRO A 57 -8.11 11.82 8.59
CA PRO A 57 -9.56 11.62 8.43
C PRO A 57 -10.19 12.47 7.30
N GLY A 58 -9.44 13.40 6.70
CA GLY A 58 -9.86 14.18 5.53
C GLY A 58 -9.36 13.64 4.19
N LEU A 59 -8.49 12.63 4.18
CA LEU A 59 -7.86 12.11 2.97
C LEU A 59 -8.47 10.77 2.55
N ARG A 60 -8.34 10.48 1.25
CA ARG A 60 -8.76 9.20 0.65
C ARG A 60 -7.58 8.54 -0.02
N CYS A 61 -7.52 7.21 0.09
CA CYS A 61 -6.49 6.44 -0.58
C CYS A 61 -6.61 6.61 -2.10
N LYS A 62 -5.50 6.98 -2.76
CA LYS A 62 -5.46 7.15 -4.23
C LYS A 62 -5.62 5.82 -4.98
N THR A 63 -5.42 4.67 -4.33
CA THR A 63 -5.55 3.34 -4.95
C THR A 63 -6.97 2.78 -4.87
N CYS A 64 -7.59 2.74 -3.68
CA CYS A 64 -8.90 2.11 -3.49
C CYS A 64 -10.04 3.11 -3.17
N GLY A 65 -9.75 4.40 -2.98
CA GLY A 65 -10.75 5.42 -2.61
C GLY A 65 -11.25 5.34 -1.15
N GLY A 66 -10.78 4.35 -0.40
CA GLY A 66 -11.13 4.15 1.02
C GLY A 66 -10.60 5.25 1.93
N THR A 67 -11.28 5.44 3.06
CA THR A 67 -10.83 6.32 4.15
C THR A 67 -9.95 5.54 5.12
N VAL A 68 -9.52 6.18 6.21
CA VAL A 68 -8.73 5.56 7.29
C VAL A 68 -9.35 4.25 7.80
N HIS A 69 -10.68 4.16 7.84
CA HIS A 69 -11.40 3.00 8.39
C HIS A 69 -11.71 1.91 7.36
N THR A 70 -11.72 2.24 6.06
CA THR A 70 -12.17 1.31 5.00
C THR A 70 -11.05 0.89 4.05
N CYS A 71 -9.93 1.60 4.04
CA CYS A 71 -8.76 1.24 3.25
C CYS A 71 -8.00 0.08 3.91
N PRO A 72 -7.78 -1.07 3.22
CA PRO A 72 -7.01 -2.19 3.75
C PRO A 72 -5.49 -1.94 3.76
N ARG A 73 -5.04 -0.78 3.27
CA ARG A 73 -3.65 -0.45 2.91
C ARG A 73 -3.14 -1.17 1.68
N HIS A 74 -2.10 -0.60 1.07
CA HIS A 74 -1.48 -1.11 -0.14
C HIS A 74 0.05 -1.09 0.00
N PHE A 75 0.72 -2.07 -0.60
CA PHE A 75 2.17 -2.17 -0.53
C PHE A 75 2.86 -1.19 -1.48
N GLY A 76 3.90 -0.52 -1.00
CA GLY A 76 4.92 0.13 -1.81
C GLY A 76 6.15 -0.78 -1.97
N HIS A 77 7.10 -0.36 -2.81
CA HIS A 77 8.42 -0.99 -2.86
C HIS A 77 9.52 0.07 -3.01
N ILE A 78 10.73 -0.30 -2.59
CA ILE A 78 11.97 0.44 -2.82
C ILE A 78 12.88 -0.47 -3.64
N ASP A 79 13.40 0.03 -4.76
CA ASP A 79 14.46 -0.66 -5.48
C ASP A 79 15.79 -0.41 -4.77
N LEU A 80 16.37 -1.48 -4.24
CA LEU A 80 17.71 -1.43 -3.66
C LEU A 80 18.74 -1.36 -4.79
N VAL A 81 19.66 -0.41 -4.67
CA VAL A 81 20.76 -0.25 -5.64
C VAL A 81 21.80 -1.38 -5.56
N ARG A 82 21.80 -2.13 -4.46
CA ARG A 82 22.69 -3.28 -4.21
C ARG A 82 21.91 -4.38 -3.46
N PRO A 83 22.31 -5.66 -3.63
CA PRO A 83 21.76 -6.76 -2.84
C PRO A 83 21.99 -6.61 -1.33
#